data_AF-A0A918KNI0-F1
#
_entry.id   AF-A0A918KNI0-F1
#
_cell.length_a   1.000
_cell.length_b   1.000
_cell.length_c   1.000
_cell.angle_alpha   90.00
_cell.angle_beta   90.00
_cell.angle_gamma   90.00
#
_symmetry.space_group_name_H-M   'P 1'
#
loop_
_entity.id
_entity.type
_entity.pdbx_description
1 polymer ?
#
loop_
_entity_poly.entity_id
_entity_poly.type
_entity_poly.pdbx_seq_one_letter_code
_entity_poly.pdbx_strand_id
1 'polypeptide(L)'
;MFRHVRAVARNAAFRTGCRRTALSRPGGTAYGSDTDSRQGSGLPMTKTLKLDGDAMHHHMSAQLMGDGDINCSIAVDGRTKKGHASGGYNICNAQLHSGLFGGWS
;
A
#
# COMPACT_ATOMS: atom_id res chain seq x y z
N MET A 1 0.06 -24.27 5.63
CA MET A 1 0.91 -23.05 5.54
C MET A 1 0.00 -21.88 5.23
N PHE A 2 -0.22 -20.94 6.16
CA PHE A 2 -1.00 -19.74 5.88
C PHE A 2 -0.13 -18.76 5.09
N ARG A 3 -0.54 -18.48 3.87
CA ARG A 3 0.09 -17.41 3.07
C ARG A 3 -0.37 -16.07 3.66
N HIS A 4 0.51 -15.08 3.72
CA HIS A 4 0.21 -13.78 4.32
C HIS A 4 0.42 -12.67 3.28
N VAL A 5 -0.46 -11.69 3.32
CA VAL A 5 -0.38 -10.45 2.55
C VAL A 5 0.18 -9.38 3.44
N ARG A 6 1.23 -8.68 3.02
CA ARG A 6 1.80 -7.55 3.75
C ARG A 6 1.61 -6.26 2.95
N ALA A 7 0.74 -5.39 3.44
CA ALA A 7 0.53 -4.05 2.92
C ALA A 7 1.32 -3.03 3.74
N VAL A 8 2.15 -2.23 3.08
CA VAL A 8 2.99 -1.20 3.72
C VAL A 8 2.81 0.09 2.96
N ALA A 9 2.27 1.12 3.60
CA ALA A 9 2.31 2.48 3.08
C ALA A 9 3.14 3.34 4.01
N ARG A 10 4.03 4.11 3.43
CA ARG A 10 4.83 5.07 4.15
C ARG A 10 4.99 6.30 3.29
N ASN A 11 4.85 7.45 3.94
CA ASN A 11 5.39 8.68 3.38
C ASN A 11 6.89 8.47 3.29
N ALA A 12 7.49 8.58 2.10
CA ALA A 12 8.93 8.78 2.02
C ALA A 12 9.19 10.21 2.45
N ALA A 13 9.06 10.42 3.76
CA ALA A 13 9.56 11.60 4.41
C ALA A 13 11.04 11.70 4.02
N PHE A 14 11.30 12.72 3.22
CA PHE A 14 12.59 13.29 2.86
C PHE A 14 13.65 12.88 3.88
N ARG A 15 14.52 11.94 3.50
CA ARG A 15 15.79 11.80 4.22
C ARG A 15 16.48 13.15 4.12
N THR A 16 17.15 13.53 5.21
CA THR A 16 18.10 14.64 5.34
C THR A 16 17.53 16.07 5.43
N GLY A 17 17.36 16.56 6.66
CA GLY A 17 18.20 17.66 7.12
C GLY A 17 17.76 19.11 6.87
N CYS A 18 16.59 19.38 6.29
CA CYS A 18 16.10 20.76 6.19
C CYS A 18 14.62 20.83 6.53
N ARG A 19 14.29 21.67 7.50
CA ARG A 19 12.92 22.01 7.91
C ARG A 19 12.11 22.52 6.71
N ARG A 20 11.47 21.61 5.99
CA ARG A 20 10.25 21.91 5.26
C ARG A 20 9.25 20.86 5.67
N THR A 21 8.41 21.25 6.62
CA THR A 21 7.16 20.59 6.97
C THR A 21 6.28 20.62 5.73
N ALA A 22 6.54 19.74 4.76
CA ALA A 22 5.56 19.41 3.78
C ALA A 22 4.41 18.81 4.60
N LEU A 23 3.28 19.52 4.68
CA LEU A 23 2.13 19.14 5.48
C LEU A 23 1.40 17.97 4.82
N SER A 24 2.15 16.97 4.35
CA SER A 24 1.68 15.72 3.78
C SER A 24 1.00 14.94 4.91
N ARG A 25 -0.29 15.20 5.07
CA ARG A 25 -1.13 14.54 6.07
C ARG A 25 -1.68 13.26 5.45
N PRO A 26 -1.70 12.13 6.17
CA PRO A 26 -2.35 10.92 5.68
C PRO A 26 -3.83 11.22 5.39
N GLY A 27 -4.25 11.10 4.13
CA GLY A 27 -5.65 11.28 3.70
C GLY A 27 -6.51 10.08 4.02
N GLY A 28 -5.95 8.89 3.82
CA GLY A 28 -6.60 7.62 4.06
C GLY A 28 -5.82 6.52 3.35
N THR A 29 -5.84 5.33 3.92
CA THR A 29 -5.23 4.16 3.27
C THR A 29 -6.26 3.07 3.24
N ALA A 30 -6.40 2.37 2.12
CA ALA A 30 -7.26 1.21 2.00
C ALA A 30 -6.44 0.04 1.49
N TYR A 31 -6.68 -1.14 2.03
CA TYR A 31 -5.96 -2.34 1.68
C TYR A 31 -6.87 -3.54 1.86
N GLY A 32 -6.78 -4.51 0.96
CA GLY A 32 -7.77 -5.58 0.92
C GLY A 32 -7.56 -6.61 -0.18
N SER A 33 -8.48 -7.57 -0.22
CA SER A 33 -8.78 -8.42 -1.36
C SER A 33 -10.01 -7.92 -2.12
N ASP A 34 -10.39 -8.64 -3.16
CA ASP A 34 -11.71 -8.56 -3.80
C ASP A 34 -12.87 -8.76 -2.80
N THR A 35 -12.66 -9.59 -1.77
CA THR A 35 -13.68 -10.00 -0.80
C THR A 35 -13.65 -9.25 0.53
N ASP A 36 -12.56 -8.54 0.85
CA ASP A 36 -12.37 -7.83 2.12
C ASP A 36 -11.60 -6.54 1.85
N SER A 37 -12.18 -5.37 2.17
CA SER A 37 -11.48 -4.09 2.05
C SER A 37 -11.44 -3.41 3.42
N ARG A 38 -10.22 -3.12 3.89
CA ARG A 38 -9.96 -2.50 5.19
C ARG A 38 -9.37 -1.13 5.00
N GLN A 39 -9.76 -0.23 5.88
CA GLN A 39 -9.20 1.10 5.92
C GLN A 39 -8.18 1.18 7.05
N GLY A 40 -7.04 1.78 6.75
CA GLY A 40 -6.03 2.21 7.69
C GLY A 40 -6.02 3.73 7.77
N SER A 41 -5.81 4.23 8.98
CA SER A 41 -5.60 5.65 9.22
C SER A 41 -4.17 5.85 9.68
N GLY A 42 -3.44 6.77 9.03
CA GLY A 42 -2.08 7.15 9.42
C GLY A 42 -0.97 6.51 8.59
N LEU A 43 0.08 7.28 8.33
CA LEU A 43 1.34 6.84 7.72
C LEU A 43 2.48 7.07 8.73
N PRO A 44 3.49 6.18 8.82
CA PRO A 44 3.60 4.92 8.09
C PRO A 44 2.71 3.82 8.69
N MET A 45 2.05 3.05 7.83
CA MET A 45 1.29 1.86 8.20
C MET A 45 2.01 0.59 7.72
N THR A 46 1.87 -0.47 8.49
CA THR A 46 2.20 -1.82 8.05
C THR A 46 1.10 -2.74 8.55
N LYS A 47 0.41 -3.40 7.62
CA LYS A 47 -0.68 -4.31 7.91
C LYS A 47 -0.44 -5.63 7.24
N THR A 48 -0.80 -6.69 7.95
CA THR A 48 -0.66 -8.05 7.48
C THR A 48 -2.04 -8.67 7.48
N LEU A 49 -2.46 -9.21 6.34
CA LEU A 49 -3.71 -9.94 6.19
C LEU A 49 -3.37 -11.40 5.91
N LYS A 50 -4.29 -12.28 6.29
CA LYS A 50 -4.21 -13.66 5.80
C LYS A 50 -4.55 -13.63 4.32
N LEU A 51 -3.74 -14.32 3.52
CA LEU A 51 -4.06 -14.54 2.12
C LEU A 51 -5.21 -15.55 2.08
N ASP A 52 -6.36 -15.10 1.58
CA ASP A 52 -7.47 -16.00 1.32
C ASP A 52 -7.21 -16.72 0.00
N GLY A 53 -7.49 -18.03 -0.04
CA GLY A 53 -7.32 -18.84 -1.25
C GLY A 53 -8.32 -18.45 -2.33
N ASP A 54 -9.46 -17.88 -1.92
CA ASP A 54 -10.53 -17.44 -2.80
C ASP A 54 -10.34 -15.99 -3.28
N ALA A 55 -9.31 -15.28 -2.79
CA ALA A 55 -9.05 -13.90 -3.20
C ALA A 55 -8.45 -13.84 -4.62
N MET A 56 -9.23 -13.33 -5.57
CA MET A 56 -8.82 -13.13 -6.96
C MET A 56 -7.77 -12.03 -7.13
N HIS A 57 -7.79 -11.01 -6.29
CA HIS A 57 -6.79 -9.95 -6.32
C HIS A 57 -6.65 -9.28 -4.96
N HIS A 58 -5.48 -8.68 -4.73
CA HIS A 58 -5.21 -7.82 -3.59
C HIS A 58 -4.86 -6.43 -4.06
N HIS A 59 -5.43 -5.44 -3.40
CA HIS A 59 -5.18 -4.04 -3.69
C HIS A 59 -4.74 -3.30 -2.43
N MET A 60 -3.97 -2.27 -2.65
CA MET A 60 -3.53 -1.34 -1.63
C MET A 60 -3.53 0.06 -2.25
N SER A 61 -4.35 0.93 -1.70
CA SER A 61 -4.36 2.35 -2.02
C SER A 61 -3.97 3.16 -0.79
N ALA A 62 -3.21 4.23 -1.02
CA ALA A 62 -2.80 5.13 0.03
C ALA A 62 -2.79 6.56 -0.50
N GLN A 63 -3.47 7.45 0.20
CA GLN A 63 -3.63 8.84 -0.20
C GLN A 63 -2.87 9.75 0.75
N LEU A 64 -2.11 10.67 0.16
CA LEU A 64 -1.54 11.82 0.85
C LEU A 64 -2.36 13.07 0.54
N MET A 65 -2.65 13.84 1.58
CA MET A 65 -3.19 15.20 1.46
C MET A 65 -2.05 16.19 1.59
N GLY A 66 -1.75 16.90 0.50
CA GLY A 66 -0.69 17.89 0.41
C GLY A 66 0.55 17.37 -0.31
N ASP A 67 1.51 18.28 -0.52
CA ASP A 67 2.78 17.97 -1.18
C ASP A 67 3.61 16.98 -0.38
N GLY A 68 3.99 15.87 -1.01
CA GLY A 68 4.79 14.82 -0.38
C GLY A 68 5.06 13.65 -1.30
N ASP A 69 5.78 12.66 -0.76
CA ASP A 69 6.16 11.45 -1.48
C ASP A 69 5.59 10.24 -0.74
N ILE A 70 4.83 9.38 -1.42
CA ILE A 70 4.26 8.17 -0.83
C ILE A 70 4.74 6.94 -1.56
N ASN A 71 5.13 5.96 -0.75
CA ASN A 71 5.52 4.64 -1.20
C ASN A 71 4.55 3.62 -0.62
N CYS A 72 3.90 2.87 -1.49
CA CYS A 72 3.06 1.75 -1.13
C CYS A 72 3.71 0.46 -1.64
N SER A 73 3.65 -0.59 -0.85
CA SER A 73 4.14 -1.89 -1.27
C SER A 73 3.27 -2.98 -0.71
N ILE A 74 2.84 -3.87 -1.57
CA ILE A 74 2.05 -5.04 -1.23
C ILE A 74 2.84 -6.29 -1.56
N ALA A 75 3.02 -7.15 -0.57
CA ALA A 75 3.67 -8.43 -0.74
C ALA A 75 2.67 -9.56 -0.53
N VAL A 76 2.52 -10.45 -1.50
CA VAL A 76 1.64 -11.61 -1.45
C VAL A 76 2.46 -12.83 -1.86
N ASP A 77 2.54 -13.84 -0.98
CA ASP A 77 3.16 -15.13 -1.31
C ASP A 77 4.57 -15.02 -1.93
N GLY A 78 5.41 -14.14 -1.38
CA GLY A 78 6.78 -13.91 -1.87
C GLY A 78 6.89 -12.98 -3.08
N ARG A 79 5.77 -12.63 -3.74
CA ARG A 79 5.73 -11.57 -4.77
C ARG A 79 5.51 -10.23 -4.10
N THR A 80 6.24 -9.21 -4.50
CA THR A 80 6.09 -7.86 -3.97
C THR A 80 5.87 -6.88 -5.11
N LYS A 81 4.75 -6.17 -5.08
CA LYS A 81 4.47 -5.02 -5.94
C LYS A 81 4.72 -3.75 -5.15
N LYS A 82 5.37 -2.77 -5.76
CA LYS A 82 5.61 -1.46 -5.16
C LYS A 82 4.99 -0.41 -6.07
N GLY A 83 4.29 0.54 -5.47
CA GLY A 83 3.84 1.77 -6.07
C GLY A 83 4.58 2.93 -5.43
N HIS A 84 4.77 3.98 -6.22
CA HIS A 84 5.38 5.22 -5.80
C HIS A 84 4.57 6.37 -6.42
N ALA A 85 4.28 7.38 -5.62
CA ALA A 85 3.58 8.57 -6.09
C ALA A 85 4.08 9.80 -5.33
N SER A 86 4.33 10.90 -6.05
CA SER A 86 4.95 12.12 -5.50
C SER A 86 4.37 13.39 -6.15
N GLY A 87 4.20 14.48 -5.39
CA GLY A 87 3.49 15.71 -5.83
C GLY A 87 2.48 16.25 -4.78
N GLY A 88 1.54 17.12 -5.20
CA GLY A 88 0.57 17.81 -4.32
C GLY A 88 -0.70 17.04 -3.95
N TYR A 89 -1.13 16.10 -4.79
CA TYR A 89 -2.23 15.18 -4.52
C TYR A 89 -1.89 13.84 -5.13
N ASN A 90 -1.41 12.91 -4.31
CA ASN A 90 -0.92 11.63 -4.80
C ASN A 90 -1.64 10.47 -4.13
N ILE A 91 -2.19 9.60 -4.97
CA ILE A 91 -2.75 8.32 -4.58
C ILE A 91 -1.76 7.25 -5.05
N CYS A 92 -1.12 6.59 -4.10
CA CYS A 92 -0.32 5.41 -4.38
C CYS A 92 -1.26 4.20 -4.47
N ASN A 93 -1.30 3.53 -5.61
CA ASN A 93 -2.04 2.29 -5.78
C ASN A 93 -1.09 1.16 -6.16
N ALA A 94 -1.17 0.04 -5.46
CA ALA A 94 -0.46 -1.19 -5.76
C ALA A 94 -1.45 -2.35 -5.71
N GLN A 95 -1.54 -3.09 -6.81
CA GLN A 95 -2.43 -4.24 -6.95
C GLN A 95 -1.63 -5.46 -7.42
N LEU A 96 -1.97 -6.61 -6.89
CA LEU A 96 -1.49 -7.93 -7.31
C LEU A 96 -2.70 -8.79 -7.64
N HIS A 97 -2.68 -9.42 -8.81
CA HIS A 97 -3.74 -10.33 -9.23
C HIS A 97 -3.30 -11.79 -9.02
N SER A 98 -4.22 -12.62 -8.55
CA SER A 98 -4.07 -14.08 -8.58
C SER A 98 -4.28 -14.53 -10.01
N GLY A 99 -3.21 -14.97 -10.66
CA GLY A 99 -3.29 -15.59 -11.97
C GLY A 99 -4.01 -16.93 -11.90
N LEU A 100 -4.72 -17.27 -12.97
CA LEU A 100 -5.48 -18.52 -13.15
C LEU A 100 -4.68 -19.81 -12.88
N PHE A 101 -3.35 -19.75 -12.84
CA PHE A 101 -2.45 -20.87 -12.56
C PHE A 101 -1.73 -20.77 -11.21
N GLY A 102 -2.24 -19.99 -10.25
CA GLY A 102 -1.73 -19.92 -8.88
C GLY A 102 -0.47 -19.05 -8.69
N GLY A 103 -0.29 -18.02 -9.53
CA GLY A 103 0.83 -17.08 -9.44
C GLY A 103 0.37 -15.62 -9.31
N TRP A 104 1.04 -14.82 -8.49
CA TRP A 104 0.72 -13.40 -8.31
C TRP A 104 1.48 -12.48 -9.29
N SER A 105 0.78 -11.59 -10.01
CA SER A 105 1.34 -10.64 -11.01
C SER A 105 0.92 -9.20 -10.80
#